data_AF-A0A800DUG9-F1
#
_entry.id   AF-A0A800DUG9-F1
#
_cell.length_a   1.000
_cell.length_b   1.000
_cell.length_c   1.000
_cell.angle_alpha   90.00
_cell.angle_beta   90.00
_cell.angle_gamma   90.00
#
_symmetry.space_group_name_H-M   'P 1'
#
loop_
_entity.id
_entity.type
_entity.pdbx_description
1 polymer ?
#
loop_
_entity_poly.entity_id
_entity_poly.type
_entity_poly.pdbx_seq_one_letter_code
_entity_poly.pdbx_strand_id
1 'polypeptide(L)'
;MREKFFKDLKRVYNLLEIEQKELYKFFDILKSKNIIDSTIFDMEILIDEFLTLLNLPINGESRLAAINRIVNLREDLLVQVMKEAGFNEEDIIKAKEEAYLWISNFYIKRFEKILLNIEKENLLTPFYR
;
A
#
# COMPACT_ATOMS: atom_id res chain seq x y z
N MET A 1 -12.32 25.60 -22.58
CA MET A 1 -12.84 25.03 -21.31
C MET A 1 -12.83 23.51 -21.32
N ARG A 2 -13.46 22.86 -22.32
CA ARG A 2 -13.45 21.40 -22.49
C ARG A 2 -12.06 20.80 -22.68
N GLU A 3 -11.21 21.41 -23.52
CA GLU A 3 -9.85 20.92 -23.76
C GLU A 3 -8.95 20.98 -22.51
N LYS A 4 -9.02 22.09 -21.76
CA LYS A 4 -8.31 22.20 -20.48
C LYS A 4 -8.77 21.11 -19.51
N PHE A 5 -10.07 20.89 -19.38
CA PHE A 5 -10.61 19.83 -18.54
C PHE A 5 -10.06 18.45 -18.91
N PHE A 6 -10.08 18.07 -20.19
CA PHE A 6 -9.53 16.77 -20.62
C PHE A 6 -8.01 16.67 -20.42
N LYS A 7 -7.28 17.78 -20.58
CA LYS A 7 -5.84 17.82 -20.28
C LYS A 7 -5.56 17.61 -18.79
N ASP A 8 -6.30 18.30 -17.93
CA ASP A 8 -6.19 18.18 -16.47
C ASP A 8 -6.58 16.76 -16.03
N LEU A 9 -7.66 16.21 -16.56
CA LEU A 9 -8.11 14.84 -16.30
C LEU A 9 -7.03 13.82 -16.69
N LYS A 10 -6.43 13.96 -17.87
CA LYS A 10 -5.31 13.12 -18.30
C LYS A 10 -4.12 13.22 -17.32
N ARG A 11 -3.83 14.42 -16.81
CA ARG A 11 -2.77 14.60 -15.83
C ARG A 11 -3.09 13.90 -14.50
N VAL A 12 -4.34 13.97 -14.02
CA VAL A 12 -4.79 13.23 -12.83
C VAL A 12 -4.63 11.72 -13.03
N TYR A 13 -5.02 11.17 -14.17
CA TYR A 13 -4.80 9.76 -14.47
C TYR A 13 -3.31 9.38 -14.44
N ASN A 14 -2.43 10.24 -14.97
CA ASN A 14 -0.98 10.00 -14.89
C ASN A 14 -0.46 10.01 -13.44
N LEU A 15 -0.99 10.89 -12.57
CA LEU A 15 -0.63 10.90 -11.15
C LEU A 15 -1.06 9.59 -10.46
N LEU A 16 -2.26 9.11 -10.75
CA LEU A 16 -2.75 7.83 -10.25
C LEU A 16 -1.90 6.66 -10.75
N GLU A 17 -1.49 6.66 -12.02
CA GLU A 17 -0.63 5.62 -12.60
C GLU A 17 0.75 5.60 -11.94
N ILE A 18 1.34 6.77 -11.65
CA ILE A 18 2.62 6.87 -10.93
C ILE A 18 2.48 6.27 -9.53
N GLU A 19 1.44 6.66 -8.78
CA GLU A 19 1.20 6.11 -7.45
C GLU A 19 0.94 4.60 -7.49
N GLN A 20 0.22 4.11 -8.50
CA GLN A 20 -0.01 2.68 -8.66
C GLN A 20 1.29 1.92 -8.98
N LYS A 21 2.17 2.47 -9.82
CA LYS A 21 3.49 1.88 -10.09
C LYS A 21 4.35 1.83 -8.84
N GLU A 22 4.37 2.89 -8.03
CA GLU A 22 5.05 2.88 -6.73
C GLU A 22 4.50 1.80 -5.79
N LEU A 23 3.18 1.59 -5.78
CA LEU A 23 2.57 0.53 -4.97
C LEU A 23 2.99 -0.88 -5.44
N TYR A 24 3.14 -1.11 -6.75
CA TYR A 24 3.57 -2.41 -7.25
C TYR A 24 5.05 -2.73 -6.97
N LYS A 25 5.89 -1.74 -6.69
CA LYS A 25 7.29 -1.96 -6.29
C LYS A 25 7.43 -2.76 -5.00
N PHE A 26 6.41 -2.83 -4.16
CA PHE A 26 6.43 -3.73 -2.99
C PHE A 26 6.70 -5.19 -3.37
N PHE A 27 6.30 -5.64 -4.57
CA PHE A 27 6.65 -6.98 -5.05
C PHE A 27 8.14 -7.16 -5.37
N ASP A 28 8.89 -6.07 -5.54
CA ASP A 28 10.33 -6.14 -5.76
C ASP A 28 11.09 -6.55 -4.49
N ILE A 29 10.50 -6.38 -3.29
CA ILE A 29 11.04 -6.91 -2.01
C ILE A 29 11.21 -8.43 -2.07
N LEU A 30 10.37 -9.12 -2.84
CA LEU A 30 10.43 -10.58 -3.00
C LEU A 30 11.52 -11.00 -4.00
N LYS A 31 12.06 -10.08 -4.79
CA LYS A 31 13.18 -10.33 -5.71
C LYS A 31 14.48 -10.26 -4.90
N SER A 32 15.45 -11.09 -5.27
CA SER A 32 16.63 -11.46 -4.45
C SER A 32 17.39 -10.28 -3.79
N LYS A 33 18.04 -10.59 -2.65
CA LYS A 33 18.75 -9.70 -1.70
C LYS A 33 19.87 -8.78 -2.26
N ASN A 34 20.08 -8.74 -3.57
CA ASN A 34 21.19 -7.98 -4.19
C ASN A 34 20.78 -6.60 -4.72
N ILE A 35 19.57 -6.12 -4.41
CA ILE A 35 19.13 -4.81 -4.85
C ILE A 35 19.57 -3.75 -3.84
N ILE A 36 20.56 -2.94 -4.20
CA ILE A 36 20.93 -1.74 -3.45
C ILE A 36 20.01 -0.60 -3.94
N ASP A 37 18.75 -0.62 -3.51
CA ASP A 37 17.80 0.48 -3.72
C ASP A 37 17.25 0.92 -2.35
N SER A 38 17.57 2.15 -1.95
CA SER A 38 17.12 2.71 -0.67
C SER A 38 15.60 2.75 -0.55
N THR A 39 14.89 2.91 -1.67
CA THR A 39 13.43 2.93 -1.70
C THR A 39 12.86 1.56 -1.36
N ILE A 40 13.46 0.50 -1.90
CA ILE A 40 13.06 -0.88 -1.62
C ILE A 40 13.37 -1.23 -0.17
N PHE A 41 14.49 -0.74 0.36
CA PHE A 41 14.84 -0.89 1.77
C PHE A 41 13.80 -0.23 2.70
N ASP A 42 13.37 1.00 2.42
CA ASP A 42 12.32 1.68 3.19
C ASP A 42 10.98 0.92 3.11
N MET A 43 10.64 0.36 1.94
CA MET A 43 9.44 -0.46 1.78
C MET A 43 9.55 -1.80 2.54
N GLU A 44 10.73 -2.42 2.58
CA GLU A 44 10.99 -3.64 3.36
C GLU A 44 10.81 -3.39 4.85
N ILE A 45 11.36 -2.28 5.37
CA ILE A 45 11.14 -1.86 6.76
C ILE A 45 9.64 -1.73 7.05
N LEU A 46 8.91 -1.05 6.17
CA LEU A 46 7.47 -0.85 6.35
C LEU A 46 6.69 -2.18 6.37
N ILE A 47 7.07 -3.15 5.53
CA ILE A 47 6.48 -4.50 5.56
C ILE A 47 6.80 -5.21 6.87
N ASP A 48 8.04 -5.14 7.32
CA ASP A 48 8.49 -5.82 8.53
C ASP A 48 7.85 -5.19 9.78
N GLU A 49 7.66 -3.88 9.81
CA GLU A 49 6.90 -3.17 10.86
C GLU A 49 5.42 -3.60 10.87
N PHE A 50 4.81 -3.74 9.69
CA PHE A 50 3.44 -4.23 9.57
C PHE A 50 3.30 -5.68 10.09
N LEU A 51 4.26 -6.56 9.76
CA LEU A 51 4.28 -7.92 10.29
C LEU A 51 4.51 -7.96 11.79
N THR A 52 5.42 -7.12 12.29
CA THR A 52 5.72 -7.00 13.72
C THR A 52 4.50 -6.52 14.51
N LEU A 53 3.76 -5.54 13.99
CA LEU A 53 2.49 -5.08 14.56
C LEU A 53 1.52 -6.26 14.77
N LEU A 54 1.40 -7.13 13.77
CA LEU A 54 0.49 -8.27 13.79
C LEU A 54 1.05 -9.50 14.52
N ASN A 55 2.23 -9.39 15.14
CA ASN A 55 2.95 -10.51 15.77
C ASN A 55 3.20 -11.70 14.82
N LEU A 56 3.48 -11.41 13.55
CA LEU A 56 3.77 -12.41 12.52
C LEU A 56 5.28 -12.56 12.28
N PRO A 57 5.77 -13.75 11.89
CA PRO A 57 7.18 -13.98 11.62
C PRO A 57 7.65 -13.20 10.39
N ILE A 58 8.86 -12.65 10.44
CA ILE A 58 9.47 -11.96 9.29
C ILE A 58 10.14 -12.99 8.39
N ASN A 59 9.38 -13.55 7.46
CA ASN A 59 9.86 -14.52 6.47
C ASN A 59 9.22 -14.26 5.09
N GLY A 60 9.65 -14.99 4.06
CA GLY A 60 9.21 -14.77 2.68
C GLY A 60 7.70 -14.92 2.49
N GLU A 61 7.07 -15.90 3.14
CA GLU A 61 5.63 -16.16 3.06
C GLU A 61 4.83 -15.04 3.72
N SER A 62 5.24 -14.61 4.91
CA SER A 62 4.60 -13.53 5.66
C SER A 62 4.75 -12.19 4.93
N ARG A 63 5.93 -11.92 4.36
CA ARG A 63 6.17 -10.74 3.52
C ARG A 63 5.28 -10.76 2.27
N LEU A 64 5.14 -11.90 1.59
CA LEU A 64 4.23 -12.04 0.46
C LEU A 64 2.78 -11.78 0.89
N ALA A 65 2.34 -12.31 2.03
CA ALA A 65 1.00 -12.09 2.55
C ALA A 65 0.74 -10.62 2.89
N ALA A 66 1.70 -9.95 3.55
CA ALA A 66 1.65 -8.52 3.83
C ALA A 66 1.60 -7.68 2.53
N ILE A 67 2.45 -7.97 1.56
CA ILE A 67 2.43 -7.31 0.25
C ILE A 67 1.09 -7.50 -0.45
N ASN A 68 0.52 -8.71 -0.42
CA ASN A 68 -0.80 -8.96 -1.03
C ASN A 68 -1.90 -8.16 -0.32
N ARG A 69 -1.82 -8.08 1.00
CA ARG A 69 -2.76 -7.30 1.81
C ARG A 69 -2.66 -5.81 1.52
N ILE A 70 -1.46 -5.27 1.38
CA ILE A 70 -1.23 -3.84 1.15
C ILE A 70 -1.54 -3.46 -0.30
N VAL A 71 -1.01 -4.21 -1.26
CA VAL A 71 -1.10 -3.86 -2.70
C VAL A 71 -2.45 -4.24 -3.30
N ASN A 72 -2.97 -5.42 -2.98
CA ASN A 72 -4.20 -5.95 -3.59
C ASN A 72 -5.41 -5.84 -2.66
N LEU A 73 -5.23 -5.37 -1.42
CA LEU A 73 -6.29 -5.27 -0.42
C LEU A 73 -6.94 -6.62 -0.05
N ARG A 74 -6.28 -7.75 -0.34
CA ARG A 74 -6.82 -9.09 -0.04
C ARG A 74 -6.20 -9.66 1.23
N GLU A 75 -7.02 -10.32 2.04
CA GLU A 75 -6.62 -10.81 3.37
C GLU A 75 -6.42 -12.33 3.44
N ASP A 76 -6.73 -13.06 2.37
CA ASP A 76 -6.70 -14.52 2.32
C ASP A 76 -5.33 -15.10 2.72
N LEU A 77 -4.25 -14.61 2.11
CA LEU A 77 -2.89 -15.04 2.43
C LEU A 77 -2.47 -14.64 3.85
N LEU A 78 -2.91 -13.47 4.32
CA LEU A 78 -2.57 -12.99 5.66
C LEU A 78 -3.24 -13.85 6.74
N VAL A 79 -4.51 -14.20 6.54
CA VAL A 79 -5.24 -15.12 7.43
C VAL A 79 -4.62 -16.51 7.40
N GLN A 80 -4.15 -16.98 6.24
CA GLN A 80 -3.44 -18.26 6.15
C GLN A 80 -2.16 -18.24 7.01
N VAL A 81 -1.33 -17.20 6.87
CA VAL A 81 -0.09 -17.05 7.65
C VAL A 81 -0.37 -16.96 9.15
N MET A 82 -1.44 -16.27 9.57
CA MET A 82 -1.86 -16.23 10.98
C MET A 82 -2.21 -17.63 11.52
N LYS A 83 -2.94 -18.43 10.73
CA LYS A 83 -3.28 -19.82 11.12
C LYS A 83 -2.03 -20.69 11.24
N GLU A 84 -1.11 -20.57 10.28
CA GLU A 84 0.17 -21.30 10.30
C GLU A 84 1.06 -20.87 11.49
N ALA A 85 0.98 -19.61 11.90
CA ALA A 85 1.63 -19.07 13.09
C ALA A 85 0.94 -19.48 14.41
N GLY A 86 -0.17 -20.21 14.36
CA GLY A 86 -0.86 -20.76 15.54
C GLY A 86 -1.89 -19.83 16.20
N PHE A 87 -2.35 -18.79 15.50
CA PHE A 87 -3.37 -17.88 16.03
C PHE A 87 -4.71 -18.62 16.12
N ASN A 88 -5.45 -18.38 17.20
CA ASN A 88 -6.85 -18.81 17.31
C ASN A 88 -7.79 -17.81 16.59
N GLU A 89 -9.09 -18.11 16.54
CA GLU A 89 -10.06 -17.27 15.83
C GLU A 89 -10.17 -15.85 16.42
N GLU A 90 -10.12 -15.70 17.74
CA GLU A 90 -10.18 -14.39 18.40
C GLU A 90 -8.95 -13.53 18.09
N ASP A 91 -7.76 -14.14 18.10
CA ASP A 91 -6.51 -13.47 17.77
C ASP A 91 -6.45 -13.07 16.29
N ILE A 92 -6.99 -13.91 15.40
CA ILE A 92 -7.16 -13.56 13.98
C ILE A 92 -8.08 -12.35 13.83
N ILE A 93 -9.21 -12.29 14.54
CA ILE A 93 -10.13 -11.15 14.47
C ILE A 93 -9.41 -9.85 14.89
N LYS A 94 -8.71 -9.86 16.03
CA LYS A 94 -7.96 -8.68 16.50
C LYS A 94 -6.88 -8.24 15.51
N ALA A 95 -6.10 -9.19 15.00
CA ALA A 95 -5.05 -8.87 14.04
C ALA A 95 -5.62 -8.34 12.71
N LYS A 96 -6.81 -8.80 12.28
CA LYS A 96 -7.50 -8.24 11.12
C LYS A 96 -7.96 -6.79 11.34
N GLU A 97 -8.42 -6.47 12.55
CA GLU A 97 -8.79 -5.09 12.92
C GLU A 97 -7.58 -4.17 12.92
N GLU A 98 -6.46 -4.60 13.50
CA GLU A 98 -5.20 -3.86 13.47
C GLU A 98 -4.69 -3.67 12.03
N ALA A 99 -4.72 -4.74 11.23
CA ALA A 99 -4.36 -4.68 9.82
C ALA A 99 -5.25 -3.69 9.06
N TYR A 100 -6.56 -3.70 9.30
CA TYR A 100 -7.50 -2.76 8.67
C TYR A 100 -7.14 -1.32 8.99
N LEU A 101 -6.92 -0.97 10.27
CA LEU A 101 -6.58 0.38 10.70
C LEU A 101 -5.24 0.85 10.12
N TRP A 102 -4.24 -0.03 10.10
CA TRP A 102 -2.95 0.29 9.52
C TRP A 102 -3.08 0.58 8.02
N ILE A 103 -3.80 -0.27 7.29
CA ILE A 103 -4.00 -0.14 5.83
C ILE A 103 -4.83 1.09 5.50
N SER A 104 -5.90 1.38 6.26
CA SER A 104 -6.70 2.57 6.04
C SER A 104 -5.85 3.82 6.18
N ASN A 105 -5.01 3.90 7.23
CA ASN A 105 -4.10 5.02 7.43
C ASN A 105 -3.05 5.13 6.33
N PHE A 106 -2.50 4.01 5.86
CA PHE A 106 -1.58 3.97 4.73
C PHE A 106 -2.23 4.54 3.46
N TYR A 107 -3.45 4.10 3.12
CA TYR A 107 -4.14 4.58 1.92
C TYR A 107 -4.64 6.02 2.03
N ILE A 108 -5.09 6.47 3.20
CA ILE A 108 -5.47 7.87 3.43
C ILE A 108 -4.29 8.79 3.10
N LYS A 109 -3.09 8.51 3.64
CA LYS A 109 -1.89 9.31 3.34
C LYS A 109 -1.53 9.34 1.85
N ARG A 110 -1.75 8.22 1.15
CA ARG A 110 -1.53 8.15 -0.31
C ARG A 110 -2.53 9.01 -1.08
N PHE A 111 -3.80 8.97 -0.70
CA PHE A 111 -4.82 9.80 -1.33
C PHE A 111 -4.62 11.29 -1.02
N GLU A 112 -4.26 11.64 0.20
CA GLU A 112 -3.87 13.00 0.59
C GLU A 112 -2.72 13.53 -0.29
N LYS A 113 -1.70 12.72 -0.54
CA LYS A 113 -0.60 13.08 -1.44
C LYS A 113 -1.08 13.38 -2.86
N ILE A 114 -2.03 12.61 -3.39
CA ILE A 114 -2.62 12.85 -4.71
C ILE A 114 -3.39 14.18 -4.73
N LEU A 115 -4.22 14.43 -3.71
CA LEU A 115 -4.98 15.69 -3.59
C LEU A 115 -4.05 16.90 -3.51
N LEU A 116 -2.98 16.82 -2.71
CA LEU A 116 -1.96 17.87 -2.63
C LEU A 116 -1.29 18.13 -3.97
N ASN A 117 -1.05 17.09 -4.79
CA ASN A 117 -0.48 17.27 -6.13
C ASN A 117 -1.48 17.94 -7.08
N ILE A 118 -2.76 17.57 -7.02
CA ILE A 118 -3.84 18.20 -7.79
C ILE A 118 -3.93 19.70 -7.47
N GLU A 119 -3.86 20.06 -6.19
CA GLU A 119 -3.87 21.45 -5.74
C GLU A 119 -2.63 22.21 -6.19
N LYS A 120 -1.43 21.65 -5.97
CA LYS A 120 -0.14 22.28 -6.35
C LYS A 120 -0.03 22.52 -7.84
N GLU A 121 -0.52 21.58 -8.66
CA GLU A 121 -0.54 21.71 -10.11
C GLU A 121 -1.74 22.53 -10.64
N ASN A 122 -2.61 23.01 -9.73
CA ASN A 122 -3.83 23.75 -10.05
C ASN A 122 -4.71 23.03 -11.08
N LEU A 123 -4.75 21.70 -10.99
CA LEU A 123 -5.55 20.84 -11.86
C LEU A 123 -7.01 20.92 -11.45
N LEU A 124 -7.89 20.85 -12.45
CA LEU A 124 -9.34 20.93 -12.26
C LEU A 124 -9.77 22.30 -11.69
N THR A 125 -10.99 22.74 -12.00
CA THR A 125 -11.54 23.94 -11.35
C THR A 125 -11.95 23.62 -9.92
N PRO A 126 -12.12 24.59 -9.02
CA PRO A 126 -12.62 24.34 -7.66
C PRO A 126 -13.94 23.56 -7.60
N PHE A 127 -14.78 23.66 -8.63
CA PHE A 127 -16.01 22.86 -8.75
C PHE A 127 -15.76 21.35 -8.97
N TYR A 128 -14.64 20.98 -9.59
CA TYR A 128 -14.26 19.60 -9.91
C TYR A 128 -13.15 19.07 -9.00
N ARG A 129 -12.76 19.86 -8.00
CA ARG A 129 -11.72 19.53 -7.03
C ARG A 129 -12.35 18.94 -5.77
#